data_AF-A0A0S7ZZ24-F1
#
_entry.id   AF-A0A0S7ZZ24-F1
#
_cell.length_a   1.000
_cell.length_b   1.000
_cell.length_c   1.000
_cell.angle_alpha   90.00
_cell.angle_beta   90.00
_cell.angle_gamma   90.00
#
_symmetry.space_group_name_H-M   'P 1'
#
loop_
_entity.id
_entity.type
_entity.pdbx_description
1 polymer ?
#
loop_
_entity_poly.entity_id
_entity_poly.type
_entity_poly.pdbx_seq_one_letter_code
_entity_poly.pdbx_strand_id
1 'polypeptide(L)'
;MTEGFLRFIIEVSDYFARIVDNKQSFFGVFIPMIARGIKTVFVTTVLAVCIFAGSCGEFQSGSKELRSLGTTIGSLCEVVSTDFLEVEGYGIVGGLRGTGSSECPMRIREYLRQYILKQMSDRRTNIDGFINSADTAIVRVHGTMSTSVTESRYFDVKVTALPGTQTTSLEDGWLHSTELKLLGRFGMATRVFANARGAIFMDTLNKDTIDRRTGYVLNGGTALGEYPFGLILRNPDFTVANIIRNRLNSRFGPNTARAESAGQIELNVPDKYGKDKQRFISIVKVMYLVETEEIVEERINTFVDKLAAAKDMNESEIALEAIGNKSLSKLVDVLNSDNEEVRLRAGRCMFNLGSDGGLETLKKIAMDRDSSYRIEALEAITKGANRNDASAISRLLLRDEDVNIRLAAYEQLRILDDITVKRKPVGRRFYLEQVTQAGDKMIYVTRSGQARIVLFGTPIVCRDNLFIQSANGEITIDSRPGQNYASVMRKHPKRPTVVGPLRSTLELIDIIETLCEEPVKRSERGRIGLGVSYTDMVALLKQMHEKGAVEAPFEAGPLPNIK
;
A
#
# COMPACT_ATOMS: atom_id res chain seq x y z
N MET A 1 -31.87 -30.10 -26.45
CA MET A 1 -30.50 -29.52 -26.44
C MET A 1 -29.49 -30.63 -26.17
N THR A 2 -29.53 -31.72 -26.94
CA THR A 2 -28.78 -32.96 -26.64
C THR A 2 -28.29 -33.68 -27.91
N GLU A 3 -28.85 -33.43 -29.09
CA GLU A 3 -28.30 -33.96 -30.35
C GLU A 3 -27.17 -33.09 -30.95
N GLY A 4 -27.18 -31.78 -30.71
CA GLY A 4 -26.14 -30.87 -31.23
C GLY A 4 -24.75 -31.08 -30.59
N PHE A 5 -24.71 -31.52 -29.34
CA PHE A 5 -23.46 -31.71 -28.60
C PHE A 5 -22.76 -33.02 -29.00
N LEU A 6 -23.51 -34.08 -29.32
CA LEU A 6 -22.93 -35.33 -29.82
C LEU A 6 -22.33 -35.18 -31.22
N ARG A 7 -22.96 -34.39 -32.10
CA ARG A 7 -22.39 -34.10 -33.44
C ARG A 7 -21.07 -33.34 -33.36
N PHE A 8 -20.97 -32.37 -32.43
CA PHE A 8 -19.75 -31.59 -32.24
C PHE A 8 -18.57 -32.47 -31.73
N ILE A 9 -18.83 -33.43 -30.85
CA ILE A 9 -17.78 -34.35 -30.35
C ILE A 9 -17.28 -35.29 -31.46
N ILE A 10 -18.16 -35.76 -32.35
CA ILE A 10 -17.77 -36.62 -33.48
C ILE A 10 -16.94 -35.82 -34.50
N GLU A 11 -17.32 -34.59 -34.82
CA GLU A 11 -16.55 -33.73 -35.75
C GLU A 11 -15.16 -33.37 -35.22
N VAL A 12 -15.02 -33.15 -33.92
CA VAL A 12 -13.72 -32.85 -33.30
C VAL A 12 -12.83 -34.10 -33.29
N SER A 13 -13.38 -35.29 -33.06
CA SER A 13 -12.63 -36.56 -33.09
C SER A 13 -12.08 -36.87 -34.49
N ASP A 14 -12.87 -36.65 -35.55
CA ASP A 14 -12.45 -36.87 -36.94
C ASP A 14 -11.42 -35.83 -37.41
N TYR A 15 -11.47 -34.61 -36.87
CA TYR A 15 -10.48 -33.57 -37.15
C TYR A 15 -9.09 -33.92 -36.57
N PHE A 16 -9.04 -34.47 -35.35
CA PHE A 16 -7.78 -34.91 -34.74
C PHE A 16 -7.20 -36.17 -35.38
N ALA A 17 -8.04 -37.11 -35.83
CA ALA A 17 -7.59 -38.30 -36.56
C ALA A 17 -6.89 -37.94 -37.89
N ARG A 18 -7.34 -36.88 -38.57
CA ARG A 18 -6.73 -36.39 -39.83
C ARG A 18 -5.41 -35.64 -39.65
N ILE A 19 -5.11 -35.16 -38.44
CA ILE A 19 -3.85 -34.45 -38.13
C ILE A 19 -2.71 -35.43 -37.83
N VAL A 20 -3.03 -36.64 -37.38
CA VAL A 20 -2.03 -37.67 -37.01
C VAL A 20 -1.52 -38.46 -38.22
N ASP A 21 -2.26 -38.47 -39.34
CA ASP A 21 -1.91 -39.26 -40.54
C ASP A 21 -0.95 -38.57 -41.52
N ASN A 22 -0.39 -37.40 -41.19
CA ASN A 22 0.47 -36.67 -42.12
C ASN A 22 1.79 -36.22 -41.49
N LYS A 23 2.71 -37.18 -41.30
CA LYS A 23 4.16 -37.02 -41.49
C LYS A 23 4.90 -38.35 -41.33
N GLN A 24 5.26 -38.96 -42.46
CA GLN A 24 6.32 -39.97 -42.54
C GLN A 24 7.68 -39.32 -42.82
N SER A 25 8.71 -40.04 -42.38
CA SER A 25 10.10 -40.12 -42.86
C SER A 25 11.19 -39.42 -42.01
N PHE A 26 11.96 -40.22 -41.28
CA PHE A 26 13.37 -40.49 -41.61
C PHE A 26 13.84 -41.79 -40.92
N PHE A 27 14.65 -42.56 -41.66
CA PHE A 27 15.00 -43.98 -41.50
C PHE A 27 16.00 -44.29 -40.36
N GLY A 28 15.94 -45.52 -39.82
CA GLY A 28 17.13 -46.38 -39.77
C GLY A 28 17.42 -47.22 -38.50
N VAL A 29 17.35 -48.55 -38.68
CA VAL A 29 18.23 -49.62 -38.13
C VAL A 29 17.69 -50.52 -36.97
N PHE A 30 17.29 -51.74 -37.40
CA PHE A 30 17.35 -53.09 -36.79
C PHE A 30 16.35 -53.60 -35.70
N ILE A 31 15.54 -54.57 -36.16
CA ILE A 31 14.73 -55.66 -35.53
C ILE A 31 15.70 -56.85 -35.14
N PRO A 32 15.40 -57.93 -34.35
CA PRO A 32 14.11 -58.47 -33.81
C PRO A 32 14.02 -59.02 -32.35
N MET A 33 12.77 -59.06 -31.84
CA MET A 33 11.98 -60.22 -31.33
C MET A 33 12.37 -60.93 -30.00
N ILE A 34 11.44 -60.97 -29.02
CA ILE A 34 10.57 -62.13 -28.70
C ILE A 34 9.70 -61.83 -27.46
N ALA A 35 8.38 -61.91 -27.68
CA ALA A 35 7.31 -62.32 -26.77
C ALA A 35 7.33 -61.91 -25.28
N ARG A 36 6.53 -60.87 -24.93
CA ARG A 36 5.68 -60.79 -23.71
C ARG A 36 4.96 -59.45 -23.70
N GLY A 37 3.70 -59.40 -24.15
CA GLY A 37 2.99 -58.12 -24.20
C GLY A 37 1.52 -58.14 -24.60
N ILE A 38 0.78 -59.24 -24.34
CA ILE A 38 -0.68 -59.28 -24.61
C ILE A 38 -1.44 -59.91 -23.43
N LYS A 39 -1.10 -59.54 -22.18
CA LYS A 39 -1.92 -59.88 -20.99
C LYS A 39 -2.07 -58.76 -19.94
N THR A 40 -1.62 -57.52 -20.22
CA THR A 40 -1.59 -56.45 -19.21
C THR A 40 -2.46 -55.23 -19.54
N VAL A 41 -3.37 -55.32 -20.52
CA VAL A 41 -4.28 -54.20 -20.89
C VAL A 41 -5.76 -54.52 -20.59
N PHE A 42 -6.07 -55.70 -20.04
CA PHE A 42 -7.44 -56.09 -19.71
C PHE A 42 -7.76 -56.12 -18.21
N VAL A 43 -6.85 -55.61 -17.36
CA VAL A 43 -7.04 -55.55 -15.89
C VAL A 43 -7.24 -54.11 -15.37
N THR A 44 -7.08 -53.09 -16.20
CA THR A 44 -7.28 -51.68 -15.80
C THR A 44 -8.68 -51.12 -16.06
N THR A 45 -9.56 -51.88 -16.72
CA THR A 45 -10.94 -51.43 -17.02
C THR A 45 -12.02 -52.05 -16.12
N VAL A 46 -11.66 -52.97 -15.21
CA VAL A 46 -12.59 -53.58 -14.24
C VAL A 46 -12.33 -53.11 -12.79
N LEU A 47 -11.29 -52.29 -12.56
CA LEU A 47 -11.04 -51.66 -11.26
C LEU A 47 -11.60 -50.22 -11.12
N ALA A 48 -12.42 -49.77 -12.08
CA ALA A 48 -13.08 -48.45 -12.07
C ALA A 48 -14.60 -48.52 -11.86
N VAL A 49 -15.18 -49.71 -11.65
CA VAL A 49 -16.64 -49.91 -11.48
C VAL A 49 -17.01 -50.46 -10.08
N CYS A 50 -16.04 -50.70 -9.19
CA CYS A 50 -16.30 -51.14 -7.81
C CYS A 50 -15.84 -50.16 -6.71
N ILE A 51 -15.60 -48.88 -7.03
CA ILE A 51 -15.43 -47.81 -6.03
C ILE A 51 -16.70 -46.93 -5.91
N PHE A 52 -17.78 -47.27 -6.63
CA PHE A 52 -19.09 -46.59 -6.52
C PHE A 52 -20.05 -47.20 -5.48
N ALA A 53 -19.58 -48.10 -4.61
CA ALA A 53 -20.35 -48.60 -3.48
C ALA A 53 -19.44 -48.76 -2.25
N GLY A 54 -19.53 -47.82 -1.31
CA GLY A 54 -18.90 -47.95 0.00
C GLY A 54 -17.79 -46.93 0.31
N SER A 55 -18.12 -45.64 0.28
CA SER A 55 -17.60 -44.68 1.26
C SER A 55 -18.47 -43.42 1.25
N CYS A 56 -19.72 -43.57 1.74
CA CYS A 56 -20.43 -42.46 2.36
C CYS A 56 -19.66 -42.12 3.66
N GLY A 57 -18.57 -41.39 3.51
CA GLY A 57 -17.84 -40.71 4.58
C GLY A 57 -18.10 -39.21 4.41
N GLU A 58 -18.68 -38.62 5.43
CA GLU A 58 -19.21 -37.26 5.51
C GLU A 58 -18.26 -36.18 4.96
N PHE A 59 -18.63 -35.63 3.80
CA PHE A 59 -18.22 -34.30 3.36
C PHE A 59 -19.48 -33.52 2.98
N GLN A 60 -20.38 -33.33 3.95
CA GLN A 60 -21.64 -32.58 3.77
C GLN A 60 -21.99 -31.65 4.94
N SER A 61 -21.05 -31.35 5.85
CA SER A 61 -21.33 -30.44 6.97
C SER A 61 -21.25 -28.96 6.56
N GLY A 62 -20.29 -28.55 5.72
CA GLY A 62 -20.07 -27.12 5.41
C GLY A 62 -21.05 -26.47 4.42
N SER A 63 -21.64 -27.23 3.49
CA SER A 63 -22.49 -26.67 2.43
C SER A 63 -23.99 -26.64 2.74
N LYS A 64 -24.43 -27.33 3.81
CA LYS A 64 -25.84 -27.34 4.24
C LYS A 64 -26.18 -26.19 5.19
N GLU A 65 -25.27 -25.80 6.08
CA GLU A 65 -25.48 -24.67 7.01
C GLU A 65 -25.66 -23.32 6.30
N LEU A 66 -24.91 -23.03 5.23
CA LEU A 66 -25.05 -21.75 4.52
C LEU A 66 -26.35 -21.63 3.71
N ARG A 67 -26.98 -22.75 3.31
CA ARG A 67 -28.25 -22.72 2.57
C ARG A 67 -29.47 -22.55 3.46
N SER A 68 -29.38 -22.85 4.77
CA SER A 68 -30.50 -22.65 5.71
C SER A 68 -30.66 -21.21 6.16
N LEU A 69 -29.58 -20.41 6.20
CA LEU A 69 -29.61 -19.03 6.69
C LEU A 69 -30.12 -18.00 5.66
N GLY A 70 -30.37 -18.41 4.41
CA GLY A 70 -30.92 -17.56 3.34
C GLY A 70 -29.90 -16.96 2.37
N THR A 71 -30.39 -16.19 1.40
CA THR A 71 -29.58 -15.65 0.29
C THR A 71 -28.85 -14.36 0.65
N THR A 72 -27.55 -14.30 0.39
CA THR A 72 -26.69 -13.12 0.55
C THR A 72 -26.52 -12.35 -0.75
N ILE A 73 -26.19 -11.05 -0.68
CA ILE A 73 -25.88 -10.23 -1.86
C ILE A 73 -24.72 -10.84 -2.66
N GLY A 74 -23.66 -11.29 -1.98
CA GLY A 74 -22.49 -11.89 -2.63
C GLY A 74 -22.77 -13.20 -3.36
N SER A 75 -23.84 -13.92 -3.01
CA SER A 75 -24.27 -15.12 -3.76
C SER A 75 -24.89 -14.77 -5.12
N LEU A 76 -25.49 -13.59 -5.25
CA LEU A 76 -26.19 -13.13 -6.47
C LEU A 76 -25.35 -12.19 -7.33
N CYS A 77 -24.34 -11.55 -6.73
CA CYS A 77 -23.56 -10.49 -7.37
C CYS A 77 -22.06 -10.79 -7.37
N GLU A 78 -21.39 -10.25 -8.37
CA GLU A 78 -19.94 -10.04 -8.36
C GLU A 78 -19.65 -8.57 -8.06
N VAL A 79 -18.66 -8.33 -7.21
CA VAL A 79 -18.21 -6.98 -6.92
C VAL A 79 -17.19 -6.59 -7.97
N VAL A 80 -17.47 -5.52 -8.70
CA VAL A 80 -16.48 -4.90 -9.58
C VAL A 80 -15.78 -3.80 -8.79
N SER A 81 -14.67 -4.19 -8.20
CA SER A 81 -13.72 -3.28 -7.56
C SER A 81 -12.31 -3.74 -7.93
N THR A 82 -11.49 -2.83 -8.45
CA THR A 82 -10.05 -3.06 -8.51
C THR A 82 -9.45 -2.38 -7.30
N ASP A 83 -8.82 -3.11 -6.39
CA ASP A 83 -8.28 -2.55 -5.14
C ASP A 83 -7.19 -1.51 -5.42
N PHE A 84 -6.41 -1.80 -6.46
CA PHE A 84 -5.33 -0.98 -6.96
C PHE A 84 -5.39 -0.88 -8.47
N LEU A 85 -5.13 0.32 -8.99
CA LEU A 85 -4.92 0.53 -10.42
C LEU A 85 -3.43 0.77 -10.66
N GLU A 86 -2.88 0.02 -11.60
CA GLU A 86 -1.53 0.25 -12.11
C GLU A 86 -1.58 1.36 -13.15
N VAL A 87 -0.78 2.40 -12.90
CA VAL A 87 -0.68 3.57 -13.74
C VAL A 87 0.74 3.76 -14.24
N GLU A 88 0.87 4.26 -15.47
CA GLU A 88 2.14 4.58 -16.09
C GLU A 88 2.09 5.92 -16.84
N GLY A 89 3.25 6.55 -16.96
CA GLY A 89 3.46 7.72 -17.78
C GLY A 89 4.92 7.88 -18.14
N TYR A 90 5.20 8.89 -18.97
CA TYR A 90 6.55 9.27 -19.36
C TYR A 90 6.78 10.72 -18.96
N GLY A 91 7.84 10.95 -18.21
CA GLY A 91 8.16 12.23 -17.61
C GLY A 91 9.58 12.66 -17.91
N ILE A 92 9.93 13.84 -17.39
CA ILE A 92 11.28 14.39 -17.43
C ILE A 92 11.77 14.58 -15.99
N VAL A 93 12.91 14.00 -15.67
CA VAL A 93 13.67 14.34 -14.47
C VAL A 93 14.67 15.41 -14.83
N GLY A 94 14.63 16.53 -14.13
CA GLY A 94 15.57 17.64 -14.31
C GLY A 94 16.45 17.87 -13.10
N GLY A 95 17.46 18.72 -13.27
CA GLY A 95 18.40 19.05 -12.20
C GLY A 95 19.54 18.04 -12.02
N LEU A 96 19.69 17.13 -12.98
CA LEU A 96 20.79 16.17 -13.01
C LEU A 96 22.11 16.91 -13.26
N ARG A 97 23.23 16.31 -12.84
CA ARG A 97 24.57 16.92 -12.93
C ARG A 97 25.34 16.34 -14.12
N GLY A 98 24.82 16.50 -15.33
CA GLY A 98 25.39 15.87 -16.54
C GLY A 98 25.23 14.35 -16.62
N THR A 99 24.38 13.75 -15.77
CA THR A 99 24.11 12.30 -15.75
C THR A 99 22.87 11.91 -16.57
N GLY A 100 22.25 12.88 -17.24
CA GLY A 100 21.07 12.74 -18.09
C GLY A 100 21.38 12.22 -19.49
N SER A 101 20.44 12.37 -20.42
CA SER A 101 20.61 12.00 -21.83
C SER A 101 19.71 12.81 -22.74
N SER A 102 20.21 13.11 -23.95
CA SER A 102 19.44 13.74 -25.04
C SER A 102 18.65 12.74 -25.90
N GLU A 103 18.83 11.44 -25.65
CA GLU A 103 18.17 10.35 -26.37
C GLU A 103 16.72 10.22 -25.90
N CYS A 104 15.80 10.35 -26.84
CA CYS A 104 14.36 10.22 -26.58
C CYS A 104 13.68 9.60 -27.79
N PRO A 105 12.98 8.45 -27.63
CA PRO A 105 12.20 7.86 -28.70
C PRO A 105 11.18 8.85 -29.29
N MET A 106 11.08 8.91 -30.63
CA MET A 106 10.32 9.95 -31.34
C MET A 106 8.87 10.09 -30.85
N ARG A 107 8.17 8.97 -30.62
CA ARG A 107 6.79 8.96 -30.10
C ARG A 107 6.67 9.60 -28.71
N ILE A 108 7.63 9.37 -27.81
CA ILE A 108 7.66 9.96 -26.47
C ILE A 108 8.02 11.44 -26.56
N ARG A 109 8.98 11.79 -27.42
CA ARG A 109 9.40 13.18 -27.66
C ARG A 109 8.23 14.05 -28.13
N GLU A 110 7.44 13.56 -29.08
CA GLU A 110 6.26 14.27 -29.58
C GLU A 110 5.21 14.47 -28.48
N TYR A 111 4.92 13.43 -27.70
CA TYR A 111 4.01 13.50 -26.55
C TYR A 111 4.47 14.54 -25.53
N LEU A 112 5.74 14.49 -25.11
CA LEU A 112 6.30 15.42 -24.13
C LEU A 112 6.29 16.86 -24.63
N ARG A 113 6.59 17.09 -25.92
CA ARG A 113 6.53 18.42 -26.53
C ARG A 113 5.11 18.99 -26.45
N GLN A 114 4.09 18.20 -26.81
CA GLN A 114 2.69 18.62 -26.71
C GLN A 114 2.27 18.86 -25.26
N TYR A 115 2.69 18.00 -24.34
CA TYR A 115 2.39 18.14 -22.92
C TYR A 115 2.99 19.42 -22.33
N ILE A 116 4.27 19.69 -22.57
CA ILE A 116 4.96 20.89 -22.07
C ILE A 116 4.32 22.16 -22.64
N LEU A 117 3.98 22.18 -23.94
CA LEU A 117 3.26 23.29 -24.58
C LEU A 117 1.88 23.55 -23.96
N LYS A 118 1.19 22.49 -23.52
CA LYS A 118 -0.12 22.62 -22.87
C LYS A 118 0.00 23.15 -21.43
N GLN A 119 1.03 22.75 -20.70
CA GLN A 119 1.26 23.15 -19.31
C GLN A 119 1.87 24.55 -19.17
N MET A 120 2.64 25.00 -20.17
CA MET A 120 3.26 26.33 -20.16
C MET A 120 2.53 27.29 -21.09
N SER A 121 2.05 28.41 -20.53
CA SER A 121 1.39 29.49 -21.29
C SER A 121 2.38 30.32 -22.12
N ASP A 122 3.68 30.26 -21.79
CA ASP A 122 4.72 31.07 -22.41
C ASP A 122 5.49 30.28 -23.48
N ARG A 123 5.37 30.72 -24.74
CA ARG A 123 5.94 30.07 -25.94
C ARG A 123 7.46 30.31 -26.09
N ARG A 124 8.11 30.99 -25.15
CA ARG A 124 9.54 31.40 -25.24
C ARG A 124 10.54 30.36 -24.72
N THR A 125 10.09 29.26 -24.12
CA THR A 125 10.99 28.22 -23.57
C THR A 125 11.50 27.31 -24.69
N ASN A 126 12.82 27.12 -24.78
CA ASN A 126 13.43 26.16 -25.71
C ASN A 126 13.17 24.71 -25.23
N ILE A 127 12.03 24.14 -25.64
CA ILE A 127 11.58 22.80 -25.23
C ILE A 127 12.56 21.73 -25.71
N ASP A 128 13.01 21.82 -26.97
CA ASP A 128 13.95 20.86 -27.52
C ASP A 128 15.30 20.93 -26.80
N GLY A 129 15.77 22.14 -26.45
CA GLY A 129 16.96 22.31 -25.62
C GLY A 129 16.82 21.71 -24.21
N PHE A 130 15.62 21.80 -23.62
CA PHE A 130 15.33 21.19 -22.32
C PHE A 130 15.31 19.66 -22.39
N ILE A 131 14.72 19.09 -23.44
CA ILE A 131 14.69 17.63 -23.67
C ILE A 131 16.08 17.08 -24.03
N ASN A 132 16.91 17.87 -24.72
CA ASN A 132 18.22 17.44 -25.22
C ASN A 132 19.38 17.72 -24.23
N SER A 133 19.08 18.19 -23.03
CA SER A 133 20.11 18.56 -22.06
C SER A 133 20.72 17.33 -21.40
N ALA A 134 22.02 17.37 -21.12
CA ALA A 134 22.68 16.36 -20.26
C ALA A 134 22.25 16.47 -18.78
N ASP A 135 21.56 17.55 -18.40
CA ASP A 135 21.01 17.75 -17.06
C ASP A 135 19.55 17.28 -16.92
N THR A 136 19.00 16.67 -17.97
CA THR A 136 17.65 16.10 -17.98
C THR A 136 17.68 14.65 -18.44
N ALA A 137 16.74 13.85 -17.94
CA ALA A 137 16.56 12.47 -18.38
C ALA A 137 15.08 12.19 -18.61
N ILE A 138 14.80 11.48 -19.71
CA ILE A 138 13.46 10.94 -19.95
C ILE A 138 13.30 9.66 -19.14
N VAL A 139 12.20 9.59 -18.41
CA VAL A 139 11.94 8.49 -17.48
C VAL A 139 10.57 7.89 -17.74
N ARG A 140 10.46 6.59 -17.47
CA ARG A 140 9.18 5.93 -17.27
C ARG A 140 8.79 6.10 -15.80
N VAL A 141 7.56 6.55 -15.57
CA VAL A 141 6.97 6.68 -14.24
C VAL A 141 5.90 5.63 -14.10
N HIS A 142 5.96 4.84 -13.03
CA HIS A 142 5.02 3.78 -12.74
C HIS A 142 4.55 3.89 -11.29
N GLY A 143 3.30 3.51 -11.02
CA GLY A 143 2.82 3.46 -9.65
C GLY A 143 1.53 2.68 -9.51
N THR A 144 1.22 2.35 -8.27
CA THR A 144 0.06 1.55 -7.88
C THR A 144 -0.80 2.41 -6.98
N MET A 145 -1.93 2.89 -7.50
CA MET A 145 -2.83 3.76 -6.74
C MET A 145 -4.03 2.98 -6.21
N SER A 146 -4.42 3.23 -4.97
CA SER A 146 -5.65 2.63 -4.43
C SER A 146 -6.88 3.30 -5.02
N THR A 147 -7.92 2.51 -5.32
CA THR A 147 -9.24 3.05 -5.73
C THR A 147 -10.15 3.36 -4.55
N SER A 148 -9.63 3.21 -3.32
CA SER A 148 -10.45 3.06 -2.12
C SER A 148 -10.54 4.28 -1.21
N VAL A 149 -9.79 5.37 -1.44
CA VAL A 149 -9.63 6.42 -0.41
C VAL A 149 -9.73 7.84 -0.96
N THR A 150 -10.56 8.67 -0.31
CA THR A 150 -10.75 10.11 -0.57
C THR A 150 -9.60 10.96 -0.02
N GLU A 151 -8.96 10.52 1.07
CA GLU A 151 -7.87 11.20 1.79
C GLU A 151 -6.45 10.84 1.28
N SER A 152 -6.20 9.59 0.86
CA SER A 152 -4.90 9.16 0.28
C SER A 152 -4.90 9.33 -1.23
N ARG A 153 -5.21 10.55 -1.72
CA ARG A 153 -4.99 10.88 -3.14
C ARG A 153 -3.53 10.70 -3.53
N TYR A 154 -2.62 10.78 -2.56
CA TYR A 154 -1.20 10.61 -2.82
C TYR A 154 -0.73 9.16 -2.72
N PHE A 155 0.26 8.82 -3.53
CA PHE A 155 0.89 7.50 -3.55
C PHE A 155 2.33 7.62 -4.04
N ASP A 156 3.15 6.61 -3.75
CA ASP A 156 4.53 6.55 -4.23
C ASP A 156 4.56 6.19 -5.71
N VAL A 157 5.51 6.76 -6.45
CA VAL A 157 5.77 6.35 -7.83
C VAL A 157 7.22 5.90 -7.99
N LYS A 158 7.42 4.85 -8.77
CA LYS A 158 8.72 4.38 -9.24
C LYS A 158 9.09 5.10 -10.52
N VAL A 159 10.32 5.59 -10.58
CA VAL A 159 10.87 6.33 -11.71
C VAL A 159 12.09 5.60 -12.21
N THR A 160 12.09 5.26 -13.49
CA THR A 160 13.18 4.51 -14.12
C THR A 160 13.61 5.22 -15.41
N ALA A 161 14.91 5.47 -15.56
CA ALA A 161 15.47 6.01 -16.79
C ALA A 161 15.17 5.06 -17.96
N LEU A 162 14.81 5.61 -19.13
CA LEU A 162 14.44 4.76 -20.26
C LEU A 162 15.56 3.77 -20.64
N PRO A 163 15.21 2.52 -21.01
CA PRO A 163 16.19 1.57 -21.49
C PRO A 163 16.82 2.05 -22.79
N GLY A 164 18.11 1.76 -22.97
CA GLY A 164 18.86 2.16 -24.16
C GLY A 164 19.30 3.63 -24.18
N THR A 165 19.03 4.42 -23.13
CA THR A 165 19.58 5.77 -23.01
C THR A 165 20.93 5.80 -22.27
N GLN A 166 21.73 6.83 -22.56
CA GLN A 166 23.00 7.16 -21.88
C GLN A 166 22.84 7.67 -20.44
N THR A 167 21.62 7.79 -19.91
CA THR A 167 21.40 8.25 -18.53
C THR A 167 22.11 7.35 -17.54
N THR A 168 23.00 7.91 -16.72
CA THR A 168 23.84 7.15 -15.78
C THR A 168 23.33 7.21 -14.34
N SER A 169 22.64 8.29 -13.96
CA SER A 169 22.09 8.49 -12.61
C SER A 169 20.89 9.44 -12.61
N LEU A 170 19.90 9.14 -11.77
CA LEU A 170 18.77 10.02 -11.43
C LEU A 170 18.93 10.75 -10.09
N GLU A 171 20.11 10.63 -9.45
CA GLU A 171 20.44 11.26 -8.17
C GLU A 171 20.21 12.77 -8.16
N ASP A 172 19.73 13.30 -7.02
CA ASP A 172 19.34 14.70 -6.82
C ASP A 172 18.28 15.24 -7.80
N GLY A 173 17.73 14.37 -8.67
CA GLY A 173 16.79 14.75 -9.68
C GLY A 173 15.45 15.23 -9.12
N TRP A 174 14.74 16.01 -9.92
CA TRP A 174 13.36 16.39 -9.68
C TRP A 174 12.47 15.93 -10.84
N LEU A 175 11.49 15.08 -10.55
CA LEU A 175 10.46 14.70 -11.50
C LEU A 175 9.51 15.88 -11.74
N HIS A 176 9.50 16.39 -12.96
CA HIS A 176 8.53 17.37 -13.41
C HIS A 176 7.14 16.74 -13.51
N SER A 177 6.10 17.59 -13.47
CA SER A 177 4.70 17.16 -13.58
C SER A 177 4.53 16.15 -14.73
N THR A 178 3.98 14.98 -14.40
CA THR A 178 3.84 13.86 -15.34
C THR A 178 2.43 13.29 -15.21
N GLU A 179 1.69 13.22 -16.31
CA GLU A 179 0.38 12.57 -16.36
C GLU A 179 0.55 11.04 -16.39
N LEU A 180 -0.26 10.36 -15.59
CA LEU A 180 -0.28 8.91 -15.49
C LEU A 180 -1.63 8.37 -16.00
N LYS A 181 -1.54 7.37 -16.89
CA LYS A 181 -2.67 6.65 -17.51
C LYS A 181 -2.64 5.19 -17.05
N LEU A 182 -3.71 4.44 -17.32
CA LEU A 182 -3.69 2.99 -17.05
C LEU A 182 -2.54 2.30 -17.78
N LEU A 183 -1.90 1.35 -17.11
CA LEU A 183 -0.82 0.55 -17.65
C LEU A 183 -1.19 -0.06 -19.03
N GLY A 184 -0.28 0.03 -20.00
CA GLY A 184 -0.46 -0.53 -21.35
C GLY A 184 -1.33 0.32 -22.27
N ARG A 185 -1.82 1.47 -21.82
CA ARG A 185 -2.67 2.38 -22.62
C ARG A 185 -1.92 3.62 -23.13
N PHE A 186 -0.59 3.66 -23.02
CA PHE A 186 0.19 4.82 -23.48
C PHE A 186 -0.02 5.11 -24.97
N GLY A 187 -0.30 6.38 -25.28
CA GLY A 187 -0.58 6.87 -26.62
C GLY A 187 -1.95 6.48 -27.19
N MET A 188 -2.82 5.83 -26.41
CA MET A 188 -4.25 5.78 -26.68
C MET A 188 -4.90 7.06 -26.11
N ALA A 189 -6.01 7.49 -26.73
CA ALA A 189 -6.85 8.57 -26.22
C ALA A 189 -7.61 8.10 -24.97
N THR A 190 -6.91 7.94 -23.86
CA THR A 190 -7.46 7.56 -22.57
C THR A 190 -7.43 8.72 -21.59
N ARG A 191 -8.40 8.74 -20.69
CA ARG A 191 -8.44 9.64 -19.53
C ARG A 191 -7.13 9.54 -18.72
N VAL A 192 -6.72 10.65 -18.12
CA VAL A 192 -5.62 10.70 -17.14
C VAL A 192 -6.16 10.30 -15.78
N PHE A 193 -5.45 9.40 -15.11
CA PHE A 193 -5.86 8.77 -13.85
C PHE A 193 -5.12 9.37 -12.65
N ALA A 194 -3.87 9.77 -12.82
CA ALA A 194 -3.09 10.42 -11.77
C ALA A 194 -2.09 11.41 -12.35
N ASN A 195 -1.55 12.28 -11.51
CA ASN A 195 -0.36 13.09 -11.82
C ASN A 195 0.77 12.70 -10.88
N ALA A 196 2.02 12.83 -11.31
CA ALA A 196 3.18 12.63 -10.45
C ALA A 196 4.19 13.77 -10.57
N ARG A 197 4.80 14.17 -9.45
CA ARG A 197 5.89 15.15 -9.38
C ARG A 197 6.64 15.06 -8.04
N GLY A 198 7.91 15.46 -8.01
CA GLY A 198 8.65 15.59 -6.74
C GLY A 198 10.13 15.23 -6.85
N ALA A 199 10.83 15.31 -5.73
CA ALA A 199 12.25 14.94 -5.64
C ALA A 199 12.43 13.42 -5.77
N ILE A 200 13.49 13.01 -6.48
CA ILE A 200 13.87 11.61 -6.58
C ILE A 200 14.52 11.18 -5.25
N PHE A 201 13.90 10.20 -4.60
CA PHE A 201 14.46 9.42 -3.51
C PHE A 201 15.14 8.18 -4.07
N MET A 202 16.36 7.92 -3.62
CA MET A 202 17.07 6.67 -3.90
C MET A 202 17.47 6.04 -2.58
N ASP A 203 17.30 4.72 -2.47
CA ASP A 203 17.79 4.03 -1.28
C ASP A 203 19.29 3.81 -1.38
N THR A 204 20.04 4.54 -0.56
CA THR A 204 21.50 4.46 -0.47
C THR A 204 21.95 3.72 0.80
N LEU A 205 21.02 3.15 1.57
CA LEU A 205 21.33 2.49 2.83
C LEU A 205 22.03 1.13 2.66
N ASN A 206 21.80 0.46 1.52
CA ASN A 206 22.46 -0.79 1.13
C ASN A 206 23.32 -0.58 -0.13
N LYS A 207 24.65 -0.72 -0.01
CA LYS A 207 25.62 -0.33 -1.05
C LYS A 207 25.71 -1.31 -2.22
N ASP A 208 25.31 -2.57 -2.03
CA ASP A 208 25.59 -3.65 -2.99
C ASP A 208 24.55 -3.76 -4.12
N THR A 209 23.44 -3.00 -4.06
CA THR A 209 22.30 -3.14 -4.99
C THR A 209 21.79 -1.81 -5.56
N ILE A 210 22.60 -0.73 -5.55
CA ILE A 210 22.13 0.61 -5.94
C ILE A 210 22.05 0.72 -7.47
N ASP A 211 20.85 0.51 -8.02
CA ASP A 211 20.51 0.94 -9.38
C ASP A 211 20.29 2.45 -9.42
N ARG A 212 21.33 3.20 -9.81
CA ARG A 212 21.27 4.67 -9.93
C ARG A 212 20.33 5.17 -11.03
N ARG A 213 19.85 4.29 -11.92
CA ARG A 213 18.89 4.63 -12.98
C ARG A 213 17.43 4.44 -12.53
N THR A 214 17.22 3.97 -11.31
CA THR A 214 15.89 3.79 -10.71
C THR A 214 15.81 4.52 -9.37
N GLY A 215 14.72 5.24 -9.17
CA GLY A 215 14.40 5.88 -7.90
C GLY A 215 12.90 5.91 -7.66
N TYR A 216 12.50 6.55 -6.57
CA TYR A 216 11.11 6.71 -6.19
C TYR A 216 10.79 8.19 -5.99
N VAL A 217 9.55 8.59 -6.18
CA VAL A 217 9.05 9.87 -5.65
C VAL A 217 8.06 9.55 -4.56
N LEU A 218 8.53 9.70 -3.32
CA LEU A 218 7.77 9.41 -2.11
C LEU A 218 6.59 10.37 -2.00
N ASN A 219 5.38 9.83 -1.90
CA ASN A 219 4.11 10.56 -1.87
C ASN A 219 3.92 11.52 -3.07
N GLY A 220 4.59 11.25 -4.20
CA GLY A 220 4.66 12.16 -5.36
C GLY A 220 3.53 12.01 -6.38
N GLY A 221 2.84 10.86 -6.38
CA GLY A 221 1.65 10.60 -7.17
C GLY A 221 0.42 11.30 -6.58
N THR A 222 -0.57 11.63 -7.39
CA THR A 222 -1.86 12.21 -6.99
C THR A 222 -2.97 11.67 -7.89
N ALA A 223 -3.88 10.86 -7.35
CA ALA A 223 -5.03 10.30 -8.06
C ALA A 223 -6.05 11.39 -8.44
N LEU A 224 -6.62 11.26 -9.64
CA LEU A 224 -7.56 12.21 -10.25
C LEU A 224 -8.98 11.63 -10.33
N GLY A 225 -9.76 11.92 -9.28
CA GLY A 225 -11.17 11.59 -9.17
C GLY A 225 -11.45 10.27 -8.43
N GLU A 226 -12.71 10.06 -8.09
CA GLU A 226 -13.20 8.82 -7.51
C GLU A 226 -13.58 7.84 -8.63
N TYR A 227 -13.27 6.56 -8.42
CA TYR A 227 -13.59 5.52 -9.38
C TYR A 227 -14.86 4.79 -8.92
N PRO A 228 -15.93 4.80 -9.75
CA PRO A 228 -17.17 4.13 -9.38
C PRO A 228 -16.88 2.64 -9.21
N PHE A 229 -17.33 2.11 -8.07
CA PHE A 229 -17.34 0.68 -7.78
C PHE A 229 -18.80 0.24 -7.72
N GLY A 230 -19.05 -1.03 -8.01
CA GLY A 230 -20.43 -1.49 -8.12
C GLY A 230 -20.58 -2.99 -8.02
N LEU A 231 -21.83 -3.41 -8.07
CA LEU A 231 -22.24 -4.81 -8.12
C LEU A 231 -22.72 -5.11 -9.54
N ILE A 232 -22.25 -6.23 -10.08
CA ILE A 232 -22.83 -6.84 -11.28
C ILE A 232 -23.62 -8.07 -10.83
N LEU A 233 -24.92 -8.11 -11.14
CA LEU A 233 -25.74 -9.29 -10.89
C LEU A 233 -25.33 -10.40 -11.86
N ARG A 234 -25.18 -11.63 -11.35
CA ARG A 234 -24.90 -12.82 -12.15
C ARG A 234 -26.01 -13.09 -13.16
N ASN A 235 -27.25 -12.84 -12.75
CA ASN A 235 -28.44 -12.92 -13.58
C ASN A 235 -29.16 -11.56 -13.55
N PRO A 236 -29.16 -10.79 -14.65
CA PRO A 236 -29.80 -9.48 -14.69
C PRO A 236 -31.31 -9.56 -14.38
N ASP A 237 -31.75 -8.85 -13.35
CA ASP A 237 -33.15 -8.74 -12.92
C ASP A 237 -33.37 -7.41 -12.16
N PHE A 238 -34.27 -6.56 -12.67
CA PHE A 238 -34.60 -5.28 -12.05
C PHE A 238 -35.21 -5.40 -10.65
N THR A 239 -35.95 -6.48 -10.39
CA THR A 239 -36.57 -6.72 -9.07
C THR A 239 -35.49 -6.99 -8.05
N VAL A 240 -34.58 -7.93 -8.36
CA VAL A 240 -33.45 -8.28 -7.49
C VAL A 240 -32.54 -7.08 -7.30
N ALA A 241 -32.22 -6.33 -8.37
CA ALA A 241 -31.39 -5.14 -8.28
C ALA A 241 -31.99 -4.06 -7.35
N ASN A 242 -33.31 -3.84 -7.42
CA ASN A 242 -34.00 -2.90 -6.55
C ASN A 242 -34.09 -3.37 -5.10
N ILE A 243 -34.27 -4.67 -4.85
CA ILE A 243 -34.22 -5.24 -3.49
C ILE A 243 -32.84 -5.01 -2.88
N ILE A 244 -31.77 -5.33 -3.60
CA ILE A 244 -30.38 -5.09 -3.15
C ILE A 244 -30.16 -3.61 -2.87
N ARG A 245 -30.54 -2.73 -3.80
CA ARG A 245 -30.43 -1.27 -3.64
C ARG A 245 -31.13 -0.79 -2.37
N ASN A 246 -32.39 -1.20 -2.17
CA ASN A 246 -33.18 -0.80 -1.00
C ASN A 246 -32.53 -1.30 0.28
N ARG A 247 -32.09 -2.56 0.30
CA ARG A 247 -31.42 -3.17 1.44
C ARG A 247 -30.16 -2.39 1.85
N LEU A 248 -29.31 -2.03 0.88
CA LEU A 248 -28.10 -1.25 1.12
C LEU A 248 -28.42 0.17 1.61
N ASN A 249 -29.37 0.85 0.97
CA ASN A 249 -29.77 2.20 1.36
C ASN A 249 -30.43 2.24 2.75
N SER A 250 -31.19 1.20 3.14
CA SER A 250 -31.76 1.09 4.48
C SER A 250 -30.68 0.90 5.55
N ARG A 251 -29.61 0.16 5.24
CA ARG A 251 -28.54 -0.12 6.21
C ARG A 251 -27.54 1.03 6.36
N PHE A 252 -27.15 1.66 5.26
CA PHE A 252 -26.03 2.60 5.22
C PHE A 252 -26.43 4.04 4.98
N GLY A 253 -27.72 4.30 4.69
CA GLY A 253 -28.25 5.61 4.37
C GLY A 253 -28.56 5.79 2.89
N PRO A 254 -29.32 6.85 2.54
CA PRO A 254 -29.74 7.10 1.17
C PRO A 254 -28.53 7.33 0.25
N ASN A 255 -28.69 7.00 -1.03
CA ASN A 255 -27.67 7.14 -2.08
C ASN A 255 -26.42 6.26 -1.94
N THR A 256 -26.40 5.30 -1.01
CA THR A 256 -25.33 4.29 -0.93
C THR A 256 -25.31 3.39 -2.16
N ALA A 257 -26.49 3.04 -2.68
CA ALA A 257 -26.65 2.19 -3.84
C ALA A 257 -27.65 2.79 -4.83
N ARG A 258 -27.32 2.71 -6.12
CA ARG A 258 -28.16 3.13 -7.23
C ARG A 258 -28.21 2.02 -8.29
N ALA A 259 -29.40 1.52 -8.59
CA ALA A 259 -29.57 0.52 -9.64
C ALA A 259 -29.58 1.23 -11.01
N GLU A 260 -28.48 1.13 -11.76
CA GLU A 260 -28.35 1.72 -13.10
C GLU A 260 -29.05 0.87 -14.16
N SER A 261 -29.08 -0.45 -13.98
CA SER A 261 -29.74 -1.38 -14.90
C SER A 261 -30.17 -2.67 -14.18
N ALA A 262 -30.81 -3.60 -14.90
CA ALA A 262 -31.15 -4.93 -14.40
C ALA A 262 -29.92 -5.71 -13.89
N GLY A 263 -28.73 -5.42 -14.43
CA GLY A 263 -27.50 -6.13 -14.13
C GLY A 263 -26.50 -5.34 -13.29
N GLN A 264 -26.69 -4.03 -13.10
CA GLN A 264 -25.66 -3.16 -12.55
C GLN A 264 -26.20 -2.26 -11.44
N ILE A 265 -25.52 -2.29 -10.30
CA ILE A 265 -25.78 -1.41 -9.16
C ILE A 265 -24.50 -0.63 -8.89
N GLU A 266 -24.55 0.69 -9.04
CA GLU A 266 -23.49 1.60 -8.63
C GLU A 266 -23.52 1.76 -7.10
N LEU A 267 -22.35 1.75 -6.48
CA LEU A 267 -22.19 1.94 -5.05
C LEU A 267 -21.38 3.21 -4.77
N ASN A 268 -21.81 3.94 -3.74
CA ASN A 268 -21.06 5.03 -3.13
C ASN A 268 -20.62 4.59 -1.73
N VAL A 269 -19.35 4.82 -1.38
CA VAL A 269 -18.83 4.45 -0.06
C VAL A 269 -19.34 5.47 0.96
N PRO A 270 -20.04 5.06 2.04
CA PRO A 270 -20.41 5.98 3.10
C PRO A 270 -19.17 6.53 3.82
N ASP A 271 -19.23 7.77 4.33
CA ASP A 271 -18.10 8.45 4.99
C ASP A 271 -17.44 7.60 6.09
N LYS A 272 -18.26 6.88 6.87
CA LYS A 272 -17.79 5.94 7.92
C LYS A 272 -16.78 4.92 7.40
N TYR A 273 -16.92 4.48 6.15
CA TYR A 273 -16.07 3.49 5.51
C TYR A 273 -15.07 4.10 4.52
N GLY A 274 -14.98 5.43 4.40
CA GLY A 274 -14.10 6.09 3.43
C GLY A 274 -12.61 5.73 3.59
N LYS A 275 -12.19 5.35 4.80
CA LYS A 275 -10.83 4.87 5.10
C LYS A 275 -10.65 3.37 4.90
N ASP A 276 -11.74 2.61 4.81
CA ASP A 276 -11.75 1.15 4.76
C ASP A 276 -12.88 0.63 3.86
N LYS A 277 -12.77 0.95 2.56
CA LYS A 277 -13.70 0.50 1.52
C LYS A 277 -13.75 -1.03 1.44
N GLN A 278 -12.66 -1.73 1.74
CA GLN A 278 -12.60 -3.19 1.70
C GLN A 278 -13.50 -3.81 2.75
N ARG A 279 -13.52 -3.23 3.97
CA ARG A 279 -14.47 -3.64 4.98
C ARG A 279 -15.91 -3.41 4.52
N PHE A 280 -16.20 -2.26 3.92
CA PHE A 280 -17.53 -1.99 3.33
C PHE A 280 -17.94 -3.04 2.29
N ILE A 281 -17.06 -3.36 1.34
CA ILE A 281 -17.29 -4.39 0.31
C ILE A 281 -17.55 -5.76 0.96
N SER A 282 -16.76 -6.11 1.97
CA SER A 282 -16.89 -7.38 2.68
C SER A 282 -18.23 -7.49 3.39
N ILE A 283 -18.67 -6.43 4.06
CA ILE A 283 -19.99 -6.35 4.70
C ILE A 283 -21.09 -6.49 3.64
N VAL A 284 -21.01 -5.72 2.55
CA VAL A 284 -22.00 -5.77 1.46
C VAL A 284 -22.15 -7.19 0.92
N LYS A 285 -21.06 -7.94 0.73
CA LYS A 285 -21.11 -9.32 0.21
C LYS A 285 -21.85 -10.28 1.14
N VAL A 286 -21.68 -10.17 2.46
CA VAL A 286 -22.28 -11.10 3.43
C VAL A 286 -23.68 -10.69 3.89
N MET A 287 -24.15 -9.50 3.51
CA MET A 287 -25.49 -9.04 3.86
C MET A 287 -26.57 -9.94 3.25
N TYR A 288 -27.53 -10.33 4.08
CA TYR A 288 -28.72 -11.06 3.65
C TYR A 288 -29.80 -10.11 3.10
N LEU A 289 -30.57 -10.61 2.13
CA LEU A 289 -31.67 -9.85 1.53
C LEU A 289 -32.93 -9.82 2.39
N VAL A 290 -33.24 -10.95 3.02
CA VAL A 290 -34.45 -11.13 3.84
C VAL A 290 -34.06 -11.12 5.31
N GLU A 291 -34.76 -10.30 6.08
CA GLU A 291 -34.63 -10.21 7.54
C GLU A 291 -36.02 -10.31 8.18
N THR A 292 -36.25 -11.39 8.91
CA THR A 292 -37.28 -11.48 9.95
C THR A 292 -36.57 -11.50 11.31
N GLU A 293 -37.27 -11.20 12.39
CA GLU A 293 -36.65 -11.17 13.72
C GLU A 293 -36.08 -12.54 14.12
N GLU A 294 -36.82 -13.61 13.84
CA GLU A 294 -36.43 -14.98 14.17
C GLU A 294 -35.17 -15.42 13.42
N ILE A 295 -35.12 -15.15 12.10
CA ILE A 295 -33.96 -15.50 11.26
C ILE A 295 -32.74 -14.67 11.66
N VAL A 296 -32.93 -13.40 12.02
CA VAL A 296 -31.82 -12.56 12.49
C VAL A 296 -31.25 -13.09 13.80
N GLU A 297 -32.09 -13.49 14.75
CA GLU A 297 -31.64 -14.08 16.01
C GLU A 297 -30.89 -15.41 15.78
N GLU A 298 -31.43 -16.29 14.92
CA GLU A 298 -30.77 -17.55 14.54
C GLU A 298 -29.39 -17.30 13.91
N ARG A 299 -29.28 -16.32 13.00
CA ARG A 299 -28.00 -15.92 12.38
C ARG A 299 -27.02 -15.39 13.42
N ILE A 300 -27.46 -14.52 14.33
CA ILE A 300 -26.60 -13.98 15.39
C ILE A 300 -26.04 -15.13 16.24
N ASN A 301 -26.90 -16.02 16.73
CA ASN A 301 -26.47 -17.16 17.53
C ASN A 301 -25.48 -18.04 16.76
N THR A 302 -25.77 -18.36 15.49
CA THR A 302 -24.87 -19.16 14.64
C THR A 302 -23.49 -18.54 14.49
N PHE A 303 -23.40 -17.24 14.16
CA PHE A 303 -22.10 -16.59 13.96
C PHE A 303 -21.37 -16.32 15.27
N VAL A 304 -22.08 -16.09 16.37
CA VAL A 304 -21.49 -16.01 17.72
C VAL A 304 -20.91 -17.36 18.13
N ASP A 305 -21.62 -18.46 17.90
CA ASP A 305 -21.15 -19.81 18.23
C ASP A 305 -19.94 -20.20 17.37
N LYS A 306 -19.96 -19.88 16.07
CA LYS A 306 -18.80 -20.07 15.18
C LYS A 306 -17.59 -19.28 15.66
N LEU A 307 -17.79 -17.99 15.99
CA LEU A 307 -16.73 -17.14 16.51
C LEU A 307 -16.18 -17.67 17.84
N ALA A 308 -17.04 -18.03 18.78
CA ALA A 308 -16.66 -18.59 20.09
C ALA A 308 -15.89 -19.91 19.96
N ALA A 309 -16.24 -20.74 18.97
CA ALA A 309 -15.55 -21.98 18.64
C ALA A 309 -14.27 -21.79 17.79
N ALA A 310 -13.84 -20.55 17.54
CA ALA A 310 -12.72 -20.20 16.67
C ALA A 310 -12.83 -20.76 15.24
N LYS A 311 -14.06 -20.84 14.70
CA LYS A 311 -14.36 -21.31 13.34
C LYS A 311 -14.84 -20.15 12.48
N ASP A 312 -14.40 -20.11 11.22
CA ASP A 312 -14.79 -19.10 10.23
C ASP A 312 -14.76 -17.67 10.80
N MET A 313 -13.75 -17.36 11.62
CA MET A 313 -13.78 -16.19 12.50
C MET A 313 -13.89 -14.87 11.74
N ASN A 314 -13.16 -14.74 10.62
CA ASN A 314 -13.24 -13.57 9.75
C ASN A 314 -14.66 -13.38 9.19
N GLU A 315 -15.25 -14.45 8.66
CA GLU A 315 -16.59 -14.40 8.06
C GLU A 315 -17.65 -14.11 9.12
N SER A 316 -17.56 -14.77 10.27
CA SER A 316 -18.47 -14.58 11.41
C SER A 316 -18.43 -13.14 11.93
N GLU A 317 -17.24 -12.57 12.08
CA GLU A 317 -17.07 -11.18 12.51
C GLU A 317 -17.71 -10.18 11.53
N ILE A 318 -17.48 -10.36 10.22
CA ILE A 318 -18.04 -9.49 9.17
C ILE A 318 -19.56 -9.67 9.10
N ALA A 319 -20.08 -10.89 9.25
CA ALA A 319 -21.51 -11.17 9.25
C ALA A 319 -22.21 -10.53 10.45
N LEU A 320 -21.62 -10.61 11.66
CA LEU A 320 -22.16 -9.95 12.86
C LEU A 320 -22.16 -8.42 12.71
N GLU A 321 -21.14 -7.85 12.07
CA GLU A 321 -21.10 -6.42 11.73
C GLU A 321 -22.17 -6.04 10.70
N ALA A 322 -22.41 -6.91 9.71
CA ALA A 322 -23.44 -6.72 8.70
C ALA A 322 -24.84 -6.70 9.29
N ILE A 323 -25.12 -7.59 10.25
CA ILE A 323 -26.39 -7.65 11.00
C ILE A 323 -26.58 -6.36 11.83
N GLY A 324 -25.51 -5.88 12.48
CA GLY A 324 -25.54 -4.63 13.23
C GLY A 324 -25.82 -4.79 14.72
N ASN A 325 -26.25 -3.69 15.36
CA ASN A 325 -26.26 -3.56 16.83
C ASN A 325 -27.05 -4.64 17.60
N LYS A 326 -27.93 -5.38 16.92
CA LYS A 326 -28.63 -6.55 17.50
C LYS A 326 -27.65 -7.64 17.98
N SER A 327 -26.43 -7.72 17.43
CA SER A 327 -25.41 -8.68 17.84
C SER A 327 -24.65 -8.30 19.11
N LEU A 328 -24.72 -7.03 19.56
CA LEU A 328 -23.91 -6.52 20.67
C LEU A 328 -24.12 -7.26 21.98
N SER A 329 -25.37 -7.62 22.31
CA SER A 329 -25.70 -8.31 23.57
C SER A 329 -25.02 -9.67 23.68
N LYS A 330 -24.92 -10.40 22.57
CA LYS A 330 -24.29 -11.73 22.51
C LYS A 330 -22.77 -11.66 22.45
N LEU A 331 -22.21 -10.57 21.91
CA LEU A 331 -20.76 -10.36 21.83
C LEU A 331 -20.10 -10.15 23.20
N VAL A 332 -20.84 -9.67 24.20
CA VAL A 332 -20.33 -9.48 25.57
C VAL A 332 -19.82 -10.79 26.17
N ASP A 333 -20.53 -11.90 25.96
CA ASP A 333 -20.12 -13.21 26.48
C ASP A 333 -18.85 -13.71 25.80
N VAL A 334 -18.69 -13.43 24.50
CA VAL A 334 -17.51 -13.82 23.69
C VAL A 334 -16.23 -13.12 24.15
N LEU A 335 -16.34 -11.93 24.76
CA LEU A 335 -15.18 -11.22 25.33
C LEU A 335 -14.51 -11.99 26.48
N ASN A 336 -15.19 -12.96 27.10
CA ASN A 336 -14.66 -13.79 28.17
C ASN A 336 -14.09 -15.13 27.67
N SER A 337 -13.96 -15.33 26.36
CA SER A 337 -13.37 -16.55 25.79
C SER A 337 -11.92 -16.75 26.25
N ASP A 338 -11.51 -17.99 26.44
CA ASP A 338 -10.11 -18.36 26.73
C ASP A 338 -9.19 -18.06 25.52
N ASN A 339 -9.75 -18.07 24.30
CA ASN A 339 -9.00 -17.80 23.08
C ASN A 339 -8.84 -16.28 22.84
N GLU A 340 -7.59 -15.82 22.80
CA GLU A 340 -7.26 -14.41 22.61
C GLU A 340 -7.73 -13.82 21.28
N GLU A 341 -7.60 -14.56 20.17
CA GLU A 341 -8.06 -14.09 18.85
C GLU A 341 -9.58 -13.90 18.85
N VAL A 342 -10.32 -14.78 19.53
CA VAL A 342 -11.77 -14.67 19.67
C VAL A 342 -12.14 -13.40 20.44
N ARG A 343 -11.44 -13.10 21.55
CA ARG A 343 -11.64 -11.86 22.32
C ARG A 343 -11.32 -10.61 21.49
N LEU A 344 -10.22 -10.63 20.74
CA LEU A 344 -9.81 -9.55 19.84
C LEU A 344 -10.90 -9.25 18.81
N ARG A 345 -11.40 -10.28 18.14
CA ARG A 345 -12.41 -10.14 17.08
C ARG A 345 -13.75 -9.66 17.62
N ALA A 346 -14.18 -10.18 18.77
CA ALA A 346 -15.39 -9.71 19.44
C ALA A 346 -15.27 -8.22 19.80
N GLY A 347 -14.16 -7.82 20.42
CA GLY A 347 -13.91 -6.42 20.77
C GLY A 347 -13.87 -5.50 19.55
N ARG A 348 -13.19 -5.91 18.47
CA ARG A 348 -13.15 -5.16 17.21
C ARG A 348 -14.51 -5.04 16.56
N CYS A 349 -15.30 -6.12 16.55
CA CYS A 349 -16.67 -6.11 16.04
C CYS A 349 -17.54 -5.11 16.82
N MET A 350 -17.46 -5.11 18.15
CA MET A 350 -18.17 -4.13 18.99
C MET A 350 -17.80 -2.69 18.66
N PHE A 351 -16.51 -2.39 18.46
CA PHE A 351 -16.06 -1.07 18.01
C PHE A 351 -16.59 -0.68 16.63
N ASN A 352 -16.54 -1.59 15.66
CA ASN A 352 -17.09 -1.31 14.33
C ASN A 352 -18.61 -1.03 14.38
N LEU A 353 -19.32 -1.63 15.35
CA LEU A 353 -20.72 -1.37 15.65
C LEU A 353 -20.97 -0.09 16.46
N GLY A 354 -19.92 0.60 16.91
CA GLY A 354 -19.99 1.84 17.68
C GLY A 354 -20.20 1.64 19.19
N SER A 355 -19.82 0.48 19.73
CA SER A 355 -19.86 0.18 21.16
C SER A 355 -18.45 0.14 21.76
N ASP A 356 -18.26 0.81 22.89
CA ASP A 356 -17.00 0.79 23.65
C ASP A 356 -16.83 -0.43 24.55
N GLY A 357 -17.79 -1.38 24.55
CA GLY A 357 -17.77 -2.55 25.43
C GLY A 357 -16.54 -3.45 25.26
N GLY A 358 -15.89 -3.42 24.08
CA GLY A 358 -14.66 -4.15 23.80
C GLY A 358 -13.36 -3.45 24.24
N LEU A 359 -13.42 -2.19 24.70
CA LEU A 359 -12.23 -1.35 24.92
C LEU A 359 -11.25 -1.97 25.92
N GLU A 360 -11.73 -2.40 27.10
CA GLU A 360 -10.85 -2.92 28.14
C GLU A 360 -10.20 -4.25 27.73
N THR A 361 -10.92 -5.10 27.01
CA THR A 361 -10.38 -6.36 26.46
C THR A 361 -9.30 -6.09 25.43
N LEU A 362 -9.56 -5.19 24.46
CA LEU A 362 -8.58 -4.83 23.44
C LEU A 362 -7.37 -4.11 24.03
N LYS A 363 -7.58 -3.25 25.03
CA LYS A 363 -6.50 -2.59 25.76
C LYS A 363 -5.59 -3.62 26.45
N LYS A 364 -6.15 -4.64 27.09
CA LYS A 364 -5.37 -5.73 27.69
C LYS A 364 -4.51 -6.43 26.64
N ILE A 365 -5.11 -6.79 25.49
CA ILE A 365 -4.38 -7.43 24.37
C ILE A 365 -3.26 -6.52 23.83
N ALA A 366 -3.52 -5.23 23.64
CA ALA A 366 -2.51 -4.27 23.16
C ALA A 366 -1.32 -4.10 24.14
N MET A 367 -1.59 -4.19 25.43
CA MET A 367 -0.61 -4.00 26.51
C MET A 367 0.10 -5.30 26.91
N ASP A 368 -0.43 -6.46 26.55
CA ASP A 368 0.19 -7.76 26.83
C ASP A 368 1.42 -7.96 25.95
N ARG A 369 2.59 -8.13 26.57
CA ARG A 369 3.87 -8.26 25.86
C ARG A 369 4.00 -9.58 25.10
N ASP A 370 3.30 -10.61 25.53
CA ASP A 370 3.38 -11.95 24.94
C ASP A 370 2.32 -12.17 23.85
N SER A 371 1.40 -11.23 23.67
CA SER A 371 0.36 -11.32 22.64
C SER A 371 0.92 -11.10 21.23
N SER A 372 0.48 -11.92 20.28
CA SER A 372 0.74 -11.70 18.84
C SER A 372 -0.20 -10.66 18.22
N TYR A 373 -1.25 -10.22 18.92
CA TYR A 373 -2.33 -9.39 18.37
C TYR A 373 -2.27 -7.93 18.84
N ARG A 374 -1.16 -7.51 19.44
CA ARG A 374 -1.01 -6.18 20.05
C ARG A 374 -1.27 -5.03 19.08
N ILE A 375 -0.68 -5.11 17.88
CA ILE A 375 -0.84 -4.09 16.82
C ILE A 375 -2.29 -4.06 16.34
N GLU A 376 -2.87 -5.22 16.06
CA GLU A 376 -4.26 -5.35 15.58
C GLU A 376 -5.26 -4.81 16.61
N ALA A 377 -5.02 -5.06 17.90
CA ALA A 377 -5.83 -4.49 18.99
C ALA A 377 -5.70 -2.97 19.07
N LEU A 378 -4.47 -2.44 18.95
CA LEU A 378 -4.22 -1.00 18.94
C LEU A 378 -4.91 -0.31 17.75
N GLU A 379 -4.84 -0.89 16.55
CA GLU A 379 -5.51 -0.39 15.35
C GLU A 379 -7.04 -0.42 15.49
N ALA A 380 -7.59 -1.49 16.09
CA ALA A 380 -9.02 -1.58 16.37
C ALA A 380 -9.47 -0.47 17.34
N ILE A 381 -8.69 -0.22 18.40
CA ILE A 381 -8.94 0.86 19.37
C ILE A 381 -8.91 2.21 18.67
N THR A 382 -7.89 2.51 17.86
CA THR A 382 -7.75 3.85 17.27
C THR A 382 -8.75 4.13 16.17
N LYS A 383 -9.27 3.10 15.52
CA LYS A 383 -10.36 3.21 14.55
C LYS A 383 -11.73 3.37 15.21
N GLY A 384 -11.96 2.70 16.35
CA GLY A 384 -13.29 2.55 16.93
C GLY A 384 -13.57 3.35 18.21
N ALA A 385 -12.58 3.51 19.08
CA ALA A 385 -12.72 4.21 20.35
C ALA A 385 -12.77 5.73 20.13
N ASN A 386 -13.22 6.46 21.16
CA ASN A 386 -13.11 7.91 21.15
C ASN A 386 -11.64 8.37 21.11
N ARG A 387 -11.41 9.58 20.59
CA ARG A 387 -10.06 10.13 20.37
C ARG A 387 -9.21 10.17 21.64
N ASN A 388 -9.80 10.39 22.81
CA ASN A 388 -9.06 10.53 24.07
C ASN A 388 -8.50 9.17 24.51
N ASP A 389 -9.31 8.12 24.50
CA ASP A 389 -8.87 6.77 24.87
C ASP A 389 -7.85 6.23 23.88
N ALA A 390 -8.10 6.40 22.58
CA ALA A 390 -7.16 6.03 21.53
C ALA A 390 -5.80 6.73 21.70
N SER A 391 -5.81 8.04 21.99
CA SER A 391 -4.58 8.81 22.24
C SER A 391 -3.89 8.37 23.53
N ALA A 392 -4.64 8.14 24.62
CA ALA A 392 -4.08 7.73 25.90
C ALA A 392 -3.36 6.38 25.79
N ILE A 393 -4.00 5.38 25.16
CA ILE A 393 -3.43 4.04 24.97
C ILE A 393 -2.22 4.11 24.04
N SER A 394 -2.30 4.85 22.93
CA SER A 394 -1.17 5.01 22.02
C SER A 394 0.03 5.70 22.71
N ARG A 395 -0.19 6.70 23.57
CA ARG A 395 0.91 7.33 24.33
C ARG A 395 1.59 6.37 25.30
N LEU A 396 0.86 5.42 25.89
CA LEU A 396 1.46 4.39 26.76
C LEU A 396 2.41 3.49 25.97
N LEU A 397 2.01 3.08 24.76
CA LEU A 397 2.77 2.18 23.90
C LEU A 397 3.97 2.83 23.19
N LEU A 398 4.14 4.16 23.28
CA LEU A 398 5.36 4.84 22.80
C LEU A 398 6.64 4.43 23.56
N ARG A 399 6.46 3.85 24.76
CA ARG A 399 7.53 3.40 25.65
C ARG A 399 7.71 1.89 25.66
N ASP A 400 7.09 1.19 24.71
CA ASP A 400 7.22 -0.25 24.61
C ASP A 400 8.66 -0.67 24.28
N GLU A 401 9.05 -1.87 24.68
CA GLU A 401 10.38 -2.42 24.34
C GLU A 401 10.43 -2.85 22.86
N ASP A 402 9.30 -3.25 22.27
CA ASP A 402 9.22 -3.60 20.86
C ASP A 402 9.08 -2.33 19.99
N VAL A 403 10.08 -2.14 19.12
CA VAL A 403 10.13 -1.04 18.15
C VAL A 403 8.89 -1.01 17.25
N ASN A 404 8.36 -2.17 16.83
CA ASN A 404 7.20 -2.24 15.95
C ASN A 404 5.94 -1.68 16.64
N ILE A 405 5.78 -1.96 17.94
CA ILE A 405 4.68 -1.44 18.76
C ILE A 405 4.81 0.06 18.94
N ARG A 406 6.03 0.55 19.21
CA ARG A 406 6.31 1.99 19.31
C ARG A 406 5.99 2.72 18.01
N LEU A 407 6.39 2.14 16.87
CA LEU A 407 6.11 2.70 15.55
C LEU A 407 4.61 2.72 15.27
N ALA A 408 3.89 1.62 15.55
CA ALA A 408 2.44 1.56 15.42
C ALA A 408 1.76 2.64 16.26
N ALA A 409 2.11 2.75 17.55
CA ALA A 409 1.60 3.78 18.45
C ALA A 409 1.86 5.21 17.95
N TYR A 410 3.06 5.47 17.43
CA TYR A 410 3.41 6.73 16.80
C TYR A 410 2.54 7.03 15.58
N GLU A 411 2.32 6.06 14.67
CA GLU A 411 1.45 6.26 13.51
C GLU A 411 0.02 6.61 13.92
N GLN A 412 -0.50 5.94 14.95
CA GLN A 412 -1.85 6.22 15.45
C GLN A 412 -1.97 7.63 16.02
N LEU A 413 -1.03 8.05 16.87
CA LEU A 413 -0.97 9.42 17.38
C LEU A 413 -0.82 10.45 16.27
N ARG A 414 -0.11 10.09 15.21
CA ARG A 414 0.05 10.94 14.03
C ARG A 414 -1.27 11.07 13.25
N ILE A 415 -2.02 10.00 13.06
CA ILE A 415 -3.34 10.05 12.43
C ILE A 415 -4.32 10.89 13.27
N LEU A 416 -4.24 10.77 14.59
CA LEU A 416 -5.08 11.50 15.54
C LEU A 416 -4.68 12.97 15.74
N ASP A 417 -3.61 13.43 15.08
CA ASP A 417 -3.02 14.76 15.26
C ASP A 417 -2.76 15.11 16.73
N ASP A 418 -2.14 14.17 17.45
CA ASP A 418 -1.84 14.31 18.87
C ASP A 418 -0.66 15.26 19.13
N ILE A 419 -0.76 16.08 20.17
CA ILE A 419 0.26 17.07 20.56
C ILE A 419 1.63 16.45 20.90
N THR A 420 1.66 15.16 21.23
CA THR A 420 2.91 14.42 21.51
C THR A 420 3.83 14.34 20.29
N VAL A 421 3.26 14.41 19.08
CA VAL A 421 3.98 14.36 17.80
C VAL A 421 4.10 15.77 17.23
N LYS A 422 5.20 16.46 17.53
CA LYS A 422 5.48 17.78 16.94
C LYS A 422 6.01 17.61 15.53
N ARG A 423 5.37 18.23 14.54
CA ARG A 423 5.77 18.13 13.11
C ARG A 423 6.27 19.47 12.61
N LYS A 424 7.39 19.44 11.89
CA LYS A 424 7.94 20.62 11.22
C LYS A 424 8.30 20.28 9.77
N PRO A 425 7.79 20.99 8.76
CA PRO A 425 8.27 20.83 7.39
C PRO A 425 9.71 21.37 7.28
N VAL A 426 10.58 20.64 6.57
CA VAL A 426 11.99 21.04 6.34
C VAL A 426 12.25 21.12 4.84
N GLY A 427 12.74 22.28 4.39
CA GLY A 427 13.11 22.51 2.98
C GLY A 427 12.00 22.23 1.98
N ARG A 428 10.72 22.29 2.40
CA ARG A 428 9.50 21.91 1.65
C ARG A 428 9.54 20.51 1.02
N ARG A 429 10.38 19.61 1.54
CA ARG A 429 10.65 18.27 0.96
C ARG A 429 10.15 17.13 1.84
N PHE A 430 10.28 17.27 3.16
CA PHE A 430 9.94 16.22 4.12
C PHE A 430 9.54 16.81 5.47
N TYR A 431 9.06 15.98 6.39
CA TYR A 431 8.74 16.37 7.77
C TYR A 431 9.81 15.90 8.76
N LEU A 432 10.25 16.80 9.63
CA LEU A 432 11.00 16.45 10.83
C LEU A 432 10.01 16.39 12.00
N GLU A 433 9.85 15.21 12.56
CA GLU A 433 8.88 14.94 13.62
C GLU A 433 9.61 14.59 14.93
N GLN A 434 9.09 15.07 16.06
CA GLN A 434 9.64 14.83 17.38
C GLN A 434 8.61 14.19 18.29
N VAL A 435 9.02 13.13 18.98
CA VAL A 435 8.21 12.41 19.97
C VAL A 435 8.90 12.52 21.33
N THR A 436 8.43 13.47 22.14
CA THR A 436 9.07 13.85 23.43
C THR A 436 8.81 12.84 24.56
N GLN A 437 7.66 12.17 24.57
CA GLN A 437 7.27 11.22 25.62
C GLN A 437 7.58 9.76 25.30
N ALA A 438 8.49 9.52 24.35
CA ALA A 438 8.98 8.17 24.08
C ALA A 438 9.99 7.74 25.16
N GLY A 439 10.09 6.44 25.40
CA GLY A 439 11.08 5.86 26.32
C GLY A 439 12.49 6.03 25.76
N ASP A 440 13.03 4.99 25.15
CA ASP A 440 14.37 5.03 24.58
C ASP A 440 14.45 5.90 23.32
N LYS A 441 15.62 6.54 23.14
CA LYS A 441 15.92 7.34 21.94
C LYS A 441 15.92 6.44 20.72
N MET A 442 15.41 6.93 19.60
CA MET A 442 15.43 6.21 18.32
C MET A 442 15.26 7.22 17.18
N ILE A 443 15.93 6.96 16.07
CA ILE A 443 15.76 7.68 14.81
C ILE A 443 15.02 6.75 13.87
N TYR A 444 13.85 7.17 13.39
CA TYR A 444 13.12 6.43 12.36
C TYR A 444 13.00 7.26 11.09
N VAL A 445 13.24 6.65 9.92
CA VAL A 445 13.11 7.31 8.62
C VAL A 445 12.15 6.53 7.72
N THR A 446 11.28 7.25 6.99
CA THR A 446 10.42 6.59 5.99
C THR A 446 11.12 6.40 4.66
N ARG A 447 10.79 5.28 4.02
CA ARG A 447 11.22 4.99 2.65
C ARG A 447 10.04 4.77 1.71
N SER A 448 8.82 4.92 2.22
CA SER A 448 7.55 4.86 1.49
C SER A 448 6.55 5.83 2.13
N GLY A 449 5.62 6.34 1.33
CA GLY A 449 4.64 7.33 1.74
C GLY A 449 5.26 8.71 1.96
N GLN A 450 4.76 9.46 2.93
CA GLN A 450 5.29 10.79 3.21
C GLN A 450 6.72 10.72 3.77
N ALA A 451 7.66 11.40 3.10
CA ALA A 451 9.05 11.51 3.55
C ALA A 451 9.11 12.20 4.92
N ARG A 452 9.71 11.52 5.90
CA ARG A 452 9.86 12.03 7.27
C ARG A 452 11.06 11.45 7.99
N ILE A 453 11.62 12.24 8.90
CA ILE A 453 12.58 11.81 9.92
C ILE A 453 11.88 11.98 11.26
N VAL A 454 11.81 10.93 12.06
CA VAL A 454 11.14 10.91 13.36
C VAL A 454 12.20 10.70 14.43
N LEU A 455 12.27 11.63 15.38
CA LEU A 455 13.16 11.58 16.53
C LEU A 455 12.35 11.21 17.77
N PHE A 456 12.55 10.01 18.29
CA PHE A 456 11.96 9.56 19.54
C PHE A 456 12.89 9.88 20.71
N GLY A 457 12.32 10.25 21.86
CA GLY A 457 13.06 10.52 23.09
C GLY A 457 13.85 11.82 23.02
N THR A 458 13.27 12.86 22.40
CA THR A 458 13.95 14.15 22.24
C THR A 458 14.17 14.86 23.59
N PRO A 459 15.29 15.60 23.76
CA PRO A 459 16.31 15.91 22.76
C PRO A 459 17.31 14.76 22.53
N ILE A 460 17.67 14.56 21.25
CA ILE A 460 18.79 13.71 20.85
C ILE A 460 19.98 14.62 20.61
N VAL A 461 21.04 14.45 21.40
CA VAL A 461 22.25 15.27 21.37
C VAL A 461 23.39 14.41 20.82
N CYS A 462 24.11 14.94 19.83
CA CYS A 462 25.30 14.31 19.28
C CYS A 462 26.46 14.47 20.25
N ARG A 463 27.37 13.48 20.28
CA ARG A 463 28.65 13.63 20.98
C ARG A 463 29.48 14.72 20.30
N ASP A 464 30.32 15.42 21.05
CA ASP A 464 31.37 16.25 20.49
C ASP A 464 32.50 15.38 19.89
N ASN A 465 33.55 15.99 19.35
CA ASN A 465 34.61 15.25 18.64
C ASN A 465 34.09 14.36 17.49
N LEU A 466 33.10 14.86 16.75
CA LEU A 466 32.44 14.14 15.66
C LEU A 466 33.08 14.53 14.31
N PHE A 467 33.32 13.55 13.44
CA PHE A 467 33.68 13.79 12.04
C PHE A 467 32.92 12.82 11.13
N ILE A 468 31.90 13.36 10.45
CA ILE A 468 31.02 12.62 9.55
C ILE A 468 31.13 13.24 8.17
N GLN A 469 31.30 12.40 7.15
CA GLN A 469 31.41 12.84 5.77
C GLN A 469 30.57 11.93 4.88
N SER A 470 29.76 12.50 4.00
CA SER A 470 28.96 11.73 3.03
C SER A 470 29.85 10.86 2.15
N ALA A 471 29.30 9.79 1.57
CA ALA A 471 30.07 8.83 0.78
C ALA A 471 30.79 9.46 -0.43
N ASN A 472 30.23 10.53 -1.00
CA ASN A 472 30.81 11.31 -2.10
C ASN A 472 31.75 12.44 -1.63
N GLY A 473 31.94 12.62 -0.32
CA GLY A 473 32.78 13.69 0.23
C GLY A 473 32.24 15.11 0.02
N GLU A 474 30.95 15.24 -0.32
CA GLU A 474 30.33 16.54 -0.58
C GLU A 474 29.80 17.21 0.69
N ILE A 475 29.36 16.45 1.69
CA ILE A 475 28.79 16.96 2.94
C ILE A 475 29.71 16.56 4.08
N THR A 476 29.98 17.49 5.00
CA THR A 476 30.81 17.24 6.18
C THR A 476 30.17 17.86 7.40
N ILE A 477 30.13 17.08 8.49
CA ILE A 477 29.69 17.47 9.83
C ILE A 477 30.91 17.27 10.73
N ASP A 478 31.36 18.34 11.38
CA ASP A 478 32.57 18.35 12.20
C ASP A 478 32.30 19.02 13.55
N SER A 479 32.81 18.45 14.64
CA SER A 479 32.88 19.09 15.95
C SER A 479 34.17 18.66 16.61
N ARG A 480 34.95 19.61 17.15
CA ARG A 480 36.20 19.31 17.85
C ARG A 480 35.92 18.94 19.32
N PRO A 481 36.85 18.26 20.00
CA PRO A 481 36.74 18.01 21.44
C PRO A 481 36.49 19.31 22.22
N GLY A 482 35.49 19.31 23.10
CA GLY A 482 35.12 20.46 23.93
C GLY A 482 34.31 21.55 23.21
N GLN A 483 33.96 21.39 21.93
CA GLN A 483 33.05 22.31 21.25
C GLN A 483 31.59 21.96 21.56
N ASN A 484 30.78 22.98 21.87
CA ASN A 484 29.34 22.84 22.11
C ASN A 484 28.49 23.05 20.84
N TYR A 485 29.12 23.01 19.67
CA TYR A 485 28.48 23.21 18.38
C TYR A 485 29.05 22.24 17.35
N ALA A 486 28.26 21.96 16.31
CA ALA A 486 28.71 21.28 15.11
C ALA A 486 28.85 22.29 13.96
N SER A 487 29.89 22.11 13.15
CA SER A 487 30.09 22.82 11.89
C SER A 487 29.64 21.92 10.75
N VAL A 488 28.69 22.41 9.96
CA VAL A 488 28.21 21.70 8.77
C VAL A 488 28.58 22.46 7.50
N MET A 489 29.05 21.73 6.49
CA MET A 489 29.43 22.30 5.20
C MET A 489 29.04 21.37 4.05
N ARG A 490 28.81 21.96 2.87
CA ARG A 490 28.45 21.23 1.66
C ARG A 490 29.18 21.81 0.45
N LYS A 491 29.77 20.97 -0.39
CA LYS A 491 30.26 21.37 -1.72
C LYS A 491 29.07 21.71 -2.63
N HIS A 492 29.11 22.86 -3.28
CA HIS A 492 28.01 23.31 -4.11
C HIS A 492 27.80 22.34 -5.30
N PRO A 493 26.57 21.86 -5.56
CA PRO A 493 26.30 20.86 -6.59
C PRO A 493 26.80 21.18 -8.00
N LYS A 494 26.81 22.48 -8.35
CA LYS A 494 27.17 22.97 -9.70
C LYS A 494 28.44 23.82 -9.75
N ARG A 495 29.08 24.08 -8.61
CA ARG A 495 30.22 25.02 -8.52
C ARG A 495 31.27 24.42 -7.60
N PRO A 496 32.57 24.55 -7.90
CA PRO A 496 33.64 24.06 -7.04
C PRO A 496 33.83 24.96 -5.80
N THR A 497 32.74 25.36 -5.16
CA THR A 497 32.72 26.25 -4.00
C THR A 497 32.08 25.53 -2.82
N VAL A 498 32.71 25.60 -1.65
CA VAL A 498 32.11 25.09 -0.42
C VAL A 498 31.12 26.13 0.11
N VAL A 499 29.92 25.67 0.47
CA VAL A 499 28.89 26.46 1.16
C VAL A 499 28.97 26.12 2.65
N GLY A 500 29.08 27.15 3.49
CA GLY A 500 29.36 27.02 4.92
C GLY A 500 30.80 27.45 5.27
N PRO A 501 31.30 27.09 6.46
CA PRO A 501 30.64 26.29 7.49
C PRO A 501 29.48 27.06 8.15
N LEU A 502 28.34 26.40 8.31
CA LEU A 502 27.26 26.88 9.17
C LEU A 502 27.41 26.23 10.54
N ARG A 503 27.14 26.99 11.60
CA ARG A 503 27.15 26.46 12.97
C ARG A 503 25.75 26.03 13.37
N SER A 504 25.62 24.82 13.88
CA SER A 504 24.44 24.31 14.57
C SER A 504 24.81 23.94 16.01
N THR A 505 23.81 23.81 16.89
CA THR A 505 24.05 23.15 18.18
C THR A 505 24.39 21.67 17.95
N LEU A 506 24.74 20.96 19.03
CA LEU A 506 24.90 19.51 19.00
C LEU A 506 23.55 18.76 19.01
N GLU A 507 22.42 19.45 19.13
CA GLU A 507 21.12 18.77 19.02
C GLU A 507 20.89 18.30 17.59
N LEU A 508 20.52 17.02 17.44
CA LEU A 508 20.35 16.39 16.14
C LEU A 508 19.30 17.11 15.29
N ILE A 509 18.24 17.63 15.93
CA ILE A 509 17.23 18.44 15.24
C ILE A 509 17.83 19.66 14.56
N ASP A 510 18.72 20.38 15.24
CA ASP A 510 19.35 21.58 14.70
C ASP A 510 20.34 21.25 13.58
N ILE A 511 21.04 20.12 13.68
CA ILE A 511 21.93 19.62 12.62
C ILE A 511 21.11 19.29 11.36
N ILE A 512 20.01 18.54 11.51
CA ILE A 512 19.13 18.17 10.39
C ILE A 512 18.57 19.43 9.73
N GLU A 513 18.07 20.38 10.52
CA GLU A 513 17.52 21.63 9.98
C GLU A 513 18.59 22.46 9.26
N THR A 514 19.78 22.59 9.84
CA THR A 514 20.86 23.38 9.23
C THR A 514 21.39 22.75 7.93
N LEU A 515 21.37 21.42 7.82
CA LEU A 515 21.74 20.71 6.59
C LEU A 515 20.66 20.83 5.52
N CYS A 516 19.39 20.61 5.89
CA CYS A 516 18.32 20.34 4.94
C CYS A 516 17.44 21.55 4.59
N GLU A 517 17.43 22.61 5.40
CA GLU A 517 16.68 23.81 5.05
C GLU A 517 17.18 24.45 3.75
N GLU A 518 16.30 25.22 3.11
CA GLU A 518 16.66 25.91 1.88
C GLU A 518 17.70 27.00 2.14
N PRO A 519 18.68 27.19 1.23
CA PRO A 519 19.55 28.34 1.28
C PRO A 519 18.73 29.61 1.07
N VAL A 520 18.83 30.55 2.00
CA VAL A 520 18.07 31.82 1.96
C VAL A 520 18.43 32.62 0.69
N LYS A 521 17.41 33.02 -0.09
CA LYS A 521 17.58 34.05 -1.12
C LYS A 521 17.85 35.38 -0.43
N ARG A 522 18.78 36.19 -0.95
CA ARG A 522 19.33 37.45 -0.35
C ARG A 522 18.33 38.44 0.29
N SER A 523 17.01 38.29 0.12
CA SER A 523 15.96 39.21 0.57
C SER A 523 15.04 38.68 1.69
N GLU A 524 15.18 37.42 2.16
CA GLU A 524 14.24 36.83 3.14
C GLU A 524 14.89 36.61 4.52
N ARG A 525 14.12 36.84 5.60
CA ARG A 525 14.50 36.47 6.97
C ARG A 525 14.14 34.99 7.20
N GLY A 526 15.12 34.12 7.39
CA GLY A 526 14.92 32.69 7.65
C GLY A 526 16.20 31.99 8.12
N ARG A 527 16.07 30.78 8.68
CA ARG A 527 17.22 29.93 9.06
C ARG A 527 17.95 29.53 7.77
N ILE A 528 19.26 29.78 7.69
CA ILE A 528 20.07 29.45 6.52
C ILE A 528 20.36 27.94 6.56
N GLY A 529 19.95 27.21 5.52
CA GLY A 529 20.29 25.79 5.34
C GLY A 529 21.20 25.52 4.14
N LEU A 530 21.72 24.30 4.04
CA LEU A 530 22.61 23.84 2.95
C LEU A 530 21.87 23.12 1.82
N GLY A 531 20.55 22.96 1.91
CA GLY A 531 19.70 22.32 0.91
C GLY A 531 20.05 20.85 0.63
N VAL A 532 20.58 20.13 1.62
CA VAL A 532 20.86 18.70 1.57
C VAL A 532 19.57 17.93 1.26
N SER A 533 19.67 16.88 0.45
CA SER A 533 18.51 16.08 0.05
C SER A 533 18.04 15.19 1.20
N TYR A 534 16.77 14.75 1.15
CA TYR A 534 16.26 13.76 2.11
C TYR A 534 17.09 12.46 2.05
N THR A 535 17.42 12.00 0.84
CA THR A 535 18.28 10.84 0.57
C THR A 535 19.64 10.95 1.28
N ASP A 536 20.33 12.08 1.10
CA ASP A 536 21.64 12.30 1.71
C ASP A 536 21.55 12.38 3.24
N MET A 537 20.51 13.04 3.76
CA MET A 537 20.32 13.16 5.20
C MET A 537 20.06 11.79 5.85
N VAL A 538 19.24 10.95 5.22
CA VAL A 538 18.98 9.57 5.66
C VAL A 538 20.29 8.77 5.71
N ALA A 539 21.13 8.86 4.68
CA ALA A 539 22.43 8.21 4.66
C ALA A 539 23.38 8.75 5.74
N LEU A 540 23.40 10.07 5.97
CA LEU A 540 24.19 10.71 7.01
C LEU A 540 23.75 10.28 8.42
N LEU A 541 22.44 10.19 8.68
CA LEU A 541 21.92 9.71 9.96
C LEU A 541 22.36 8.28 10.26
N LYS A 542 22.30 7.38 9.28
CA LYS A 542 22.82 6.03 9.42
C LYS A 542 24.31 6.03 9.76
N GLN A 543 25.11 6.84 9.07
CA GLN A 543 26.54 6.96 9.36
C GLN A 543 26.84 7.56 10.73
N MET A 544 26.05 8.54 11.17
CA MET A 544 26.16 9.14 12.51
C MET A 544 25.90 8.10 13.60
N HIS A 545 24.89 7.23 13.39
CA HIS A 545 24.61 6.10 14.26
C HIS A 545 25.76 5.07 14.24
N GLU A 546 26.18 4.58 13.06
CA GLU A 546 27.23 3.58 12.89
C GLU A 546 28.58 4.02 13.49
N LYS A 547 28.89 5.33 13.43
CA LYS A 547 30.10 5.91 14.03
C LYS A 547 29.95 6.28 15.51
N GLY A 548 28.80 6.03 16.12
CA GLY A 548 28.53 6.37 17.52
C GLY A 548 28.53 7.87 17.82
N ALA A 549 28.31 8.72 16.80
CA ALA A 549 28.14 10.16 16.98
C ALA A 549 26.77 10.47 17.60
N VAL A 550 25.79 9.60 17.41
CA VAL A 550 24.46 9.68 18.03
C VAL A 550 24.15 8.39 18.77
N GLU A 551 23.85 8.50 20.07
CA GLU A 551 23.39 7.41 20.93
C GLU A 551 21.88 7.18 20.77
N ALA A 552 21.46 6.83 19.56
CA ALA A 552 20.09 6.43 19.26
C ALA A 552 20.13 5.38 18.14
N PRO A 553 19.45 4.23 18.27
CA PRO A 553 19.26 3.27 17.17
C PRO A 553 18.66 3.94 15.94
N PHE A 554 19.10 3.50 14.77
CA PHE A 554 18.62 3.97 13.48
C PHE A 554 17.76 2.89 12.83
N GLU A 555 16.49 3.21 12.61
CA GLU A 555 15.50 2.33 12.01
C GLU A 555 15.01 2.92 10.68
N ALA A 556 14.97 2.07 9.65
CA ALA A 556 14.53 2.47 8.31
C ALA A 556 13.26 1.71 7.91
N GLY A 557 12.22 2.45 7.55
CA GLY A 557 10.97 1.87 7.07
C GLY A 557 11.13 1.06 5.77
N PRO A 558 10.09 0.32 5.37
CA PRO A 558 10.10 -0.47 4.15
C PRO A 558 10.12 0.41 2.89
N LEU A 559 10.61 -0.14 1.78
CA LEU A 559 10.51 0.48 0.46
C LEU A 559 9.06 0.47 -0.06
N PRO A 560 8.75 1.32 -1.06
CA PRO A 560 7.47 1.27 -1.72
C PRO A 560 7.28 -0.09 -2.41
N ASN A 561 6.16 -0.75 -2.13
CA ASN A 561 5.81 -2.02 -2.76
C ASN A 561 5.19 -1.77 -4.15
N ILE A 562 6.05 -1.44 -5.12
CA ILE A 562 5.69 -1.19 -6.51
C ILE A 562 6.40 -2.24 -7.36
N LYS A 563 5.61 -3.09 -8.03
CA LYS A 563 6.12 -4.20 -8.86
C LYS A 563 6.82 -3.68 -10.11
#